data_AF-X0U1N4-F1
#
_entry.id   AF-X0U1N4-F1
#
_cell.length_a   1.000
_cell.length_b   1.000
_cell.length_c   1.000
_cell.angle_alpha   90.00
_cell.angle_beta   90.00
_cell.angle_gamma   90.00
#
_symmetry.space_group_name_H-M   'P 1'
#
loop_
_entity.id
_entity.type
_entity.pdbx_description
1 polymer ?
#
loop_
_entity_poly.entity_id
_entity_poly.type
_entity_poly.pdbx_seq_one_letter_code
_entity_poly.pdbx_strand_id
1 'polypeptide(L)'
;MTTEESNRGDEQRRRRHEEREACREERRREREARRQERKGRILHTRISEQLAEDIRRVAEDLRVPVSNLVRNVLDEAFSAVESVSDNVGDLVEDIVDEAERAQKRMRRRRRHRHAARHHRRPVSEEEATDLESMEPEEREDIEAEIREAEAEPTRERPEFPDVVGWQPLLLNREQTCADCGRELRRGTRAFVGLTAAGLSQKTLCRACVNSRG
;
A
#
# COMPACT_ATOMS: atom_id res chain seq x y z
N MET A 1 57.82 45.89 -26.55
CA MET A 1 56.97 44.68 -26.35
C MET A 1 56.68 44.47 -24.85
N THR A 2 56.25 45.49 -24.09
CA THR A 2 56.09 45.36 -22.62
C THR A 2 54.73 45.85 -22.09
N THR A 3 53.96 46.57 -22.89
CA THR A 3 52.64 47.11 -22.52
C THR A 3 51.51 46.09 -22.66
N GLU A 4 51.58 45.19 -23.65
CA GLU A 4 50.52 44.20 -23.89
C GLU A 4 50.50 43.08 -22.83
N GLU A 5 51.66 42.65 -22.33
CA GLU A 5 51.74 41.63 -21.26
C GLU A 5 51.30 42.19 -19.90
N SER A 6 51.60 43.47 -19.62
CA SER A 6 51.13 44.16 -18.41
C SER A 6 49.61 44.30 -18.39
N ASN A 7 49.00 44.63 -19.54
CA ASN A 7 47.55 44.82 -19.65
C ASN A 7 46.79 43.48 -19.49
N ARG A 8 47.36 42.38 -20.00
CA ARG A 8 46.79 41.03 -19.87
C ARG A 8 46.78 40.53 -18.42
N GLY A 9 47.79 40.90 -17.63
CA GLY A 9 47.85 40.60 -16.19
C GLY A 9 46.82 41.38 -15.36
N ASP A 10 46.54 42.62 -15.74
CA ASP A 10 45.55 43.46 -15.05
C ASP A 10 44.11 43.07 -15.40
N GLU A 11 43.85 42.65 -16.64
CA GLU A 11 42.57 42.04 -17.02
C GLU A 11 42.31 40.73 -16.25
N GLN A 12 43.33 39.87 -16.10
CA GLN A 12 43.19 38.64 -15.30
C GLN A 12 42.93 38.92 -13.82
N ARG A 13 43.54 39.97 -13.26
CA ARG A 13 43.27 40.41 -11.88
C ARG A 13 41.85 40.95 -11.72
N ARG A 14 41.35 41.72 -12.68
CA ARG A 14 39.97 42.24 -12.68
C ARG A 14 38.95 41.10 -12.76
N ARG A 15 39.11 40.15 -13.68
CA ARG A 15 38.21 38.98 -13.80
C ARG A 15 38.16 38.16 -12.50
N ARG A 16 39.32 37.89 -11.87
CA ARG A 16 39.38 37.20 -10.57
C ARG A 16 38.74 37.99 -9.44
N HIS A 17 38.78 39.33 -9.49
CA HIS A 17 38.11 40.19 -8.52
C HIS A 17 36.59 40.14 -8.71
N GLU A 18 36.11 40.26 -9.95
CA GLU A 18 34.70 40.16 -10.32
C GLU A 18 34.11 38.80 -9.96
N GLU A 19 34.81 37.69 -10.24
CA GLU A 19 34.41 36.33 -9.84
C GLU A 19 34.30 36.19 -8.30
N ARG A 20 35.24 36.79 -7.56
CA ARG A 20 35.22 36.79 -6.09
C ARG A 20 34.08 37.63 -5.53
N GLU A 21 33.77 38.77 -6.16
CA GLU A 21 32.63 39.61 -5.79
C GLU A 21 31.31 38.91 -6.08
N ALA A 22 31.16 38.29 -7.25
CA ALA A 22 29.99 37.51 -7.62
C ALA A 22 29.73 36.35 -6.63
N CYS A 23 30.77 35.58 -6.28
CA CYS A 23 30.65 34.50 -5.30
C CYS A 23 30.28 35.02 -3.89
N ARG A 24 30.78 36.21 -3.50
CA ARG A 24 30.40 36.86 -2.23
C ARG A 24 28.95 37.31 -2.25
N GLU A 25 28.49 37.87 -3.36
CA GLU A 25 27.13 38.35 -3.51
C GLU A 25 26.12 37.20 -3.55
N GLU A 26 26.44 36.11 -4.25
CA GLU A 26 25.64 34.88 -4.27
C GLU A 26 25.50 34.28 -2.87
N ARG A 27 26.61 34.11 -2.14
CA ARG A 27 26.58 33.64 -0.74
C ARG A 27 25.78 34.56 0.17
N ARG A 28 25.78 35.88 -0.08
CA ARG A 28 24.96 36.84 0.66
C ARG A 28 23.48 36.64 0.36
N ARG A 29 23.10 36.49 -0.92
CA ARG A 29 21.72 36.20 -1.34
C ARG A 29 21.19 34.89 -0.75
N GLU A 30 21.98 33.81 -0.77
CA GLU A 30 21.60 32.54 -0.14
C GLU A 30 21.37 32.66 1.37
N ARG A 31 22.25 33.40 2.07
CA ARG A 31 22.09 33.65 3.51
C ARG A 31 20.85 34.48 3.81
N GLU A 32 20.54 35.46 2.97
CA GLU A 32 19.34 36.27 3.07
C GLU A 32 18.07 35.45 2.79
N ALA A 33 18.07 34.57 1.78
CA ALA A 33 16.97 33.65 1.48
C ALA A 33 16.70 32.69 2.64
N ARG A 34 17.73 32.04 3.19
CA ARG A 34 17.60 31.18 4.38
C ARG A 34 17.12 31.95 5.61
N ARG A 35 17.48 33.23 5.75
CA ARG A 35 16.95 34.09 6.82
C ARG A 35 15.49 34.42 6.60
N GLN A 36 15.05 34.63 5.36
CA GLN A 36 13.65 34.88 5.02
C GLN A 36 12.79 33.63 5.23
N GLU A 37 13.27 32.43 4.87
CA GLU A 37 12.61 31.16 5.21
C GLU A 37 12.42 30.99 6.72
N ARG A 38 13.40 31.41 7.53
CA ARG A 38 13.31 31.39 8.99
C ARG A 38 12.36 32.45 9.55
N LYS A 39 12.08 33.53 8.82
CA LYS A 39 11.09 34.53 9.24
C LYS A 39 9.70 33.93 8.98
N GLY A 40 9.11 33.39 10.05
CA GLY A 40 7.77 32.81 10.00
C GLY A 40 6.73 33.79 9.42
N ARG A 41 5.82 33.27 8.60
CA ARG A 41 4.69 34.03 8.04
C ARG A 41 3.63 34.22 9.14
N ILE A 42 3.11 35.44 9.27
CA ILE A 42 2.08 35.77 10.28
C ILE A 42 0.71 35.55 9.64
N LEU A 43 -0.09 34.69 10.26
CA LEU A 43 -1.48 34.46 9.91
C LEU A 43 -2.36 35.20 10.93
N HIS A 44 -3.19 36.12 10.44
CA HIS A 44 -4.24 36.73 11.24
C HIS A 44 -5.52 35.93 11.04
N THR A 45 -6.02 35.30 12.10
CA THR A 45 -7.27 34.54 12.10
C THR A 45 -8.29 35.20 13.02
N ARG A 46 -9.57 35.07 12.70
CA ARG A 46 -10.67 35.44 13.60
C ARG A 46 -11.11 34.21 14.37
N ILE A 47 -11.14 34.32 15.69
CA ILE A 47 -11.58 33.27 16.61
C ILE A 47 -12.55 33.86 17.63
N SER A 48 -13.39 33.04 18.26
CA SER A 48 -14.25 33.50 19.35
C SER A 48 -13.40 33.87 20.57
N GLU A 49 -13.91 34.79 21.41
CA GLU A 49 -13.25 35.17 22.67
C GLU A 49 -13.04 33.96 23.58
N GLN A 50 -14.07 33.10 23.70
CA GLN A 50 -13.99 31.88 24.49
C GLN A 50 -12.85 30.96 24.03
N LEU A 51 -12.71 30.74 22.72
CA LEU A 51 -11.62 29.90 22.20
C LEU A 51 -10.24 30.53 22.45
N ALA A 52 -10.14 31.85 22.37
CA ALA A 52 -8.89 32.56 22.66
C ALA A 52 -8.49 32.45 24.14
N GLU A 53 -9.44 32.45 25.06
CA GLU A 53 -9.23 32.20 26.49
C GLU A 53 -8.83 30.76 26.76
N ASP A 54 -9.52 29.80 26.14
CA ASP A 54 -9.21 28.37 26.29
C ASP A 54 -7.79 28.06 25.80
N ILE A 55 -7.38 28.58 24.65
CA ILE A 55 -6.01 28.42 24.12
C ILE A 55 -4.98 29.03 25.08
N ARG A 56 -5.25 30.21 25.64
CA ARG A 56 -4.35 30.86 26.61
C ARG A 56 -4.18 30.01 27.87
N ARG A 57 -5.29 29.54 28.44
CA ARG A 57 -5.27 28.69 29.64
C ARG A 57 -4.44 27.42 29.42
N VAL A 58 -4.67 26.71 28.31
CA VAL A 58 -3.90 25.50 27.99
C VAL A 58 -2.42 25.81 27.78
N ALA A 59 -2.09 26.92 27.12
CA ALA A 59 -0.69 27.31 26.92
C ALA A 59 0.01 27.65 28.26
N GLU A 60 -0.70 28.30 29.19
CA GLU A 60 -0.23 28.62 30.54
C GLU A 60 0.02 27.35 31.37
N ASP A 61 -0.95 26.42 31.37
CA ASP A 61 -0.83 25.12 32.06
C ASP A 61 0.39 24.34 31.56
N LEU A 62 0.64 24.37 30.25
CA LEU A 62 1.78 23.74 29.60
C LEU A 62 3.08 24.57 29.69
N ARG A 63 3.02 25.81 30.21
CA ARG A 63 4.14 26.77 30.29
C ARG A 63 4.84 27.03 28.96
N VAL A 64 4.08 27.07 27.88
CA VAL A 64 4.58 27.38 26.53
C VAL A 64 3.90 28.62 25.95
N PRO A 65 4.55 29.37 25.05
CA PRO A 65 3.88 30.45 24.35
C PRO A 65 2.72 29.92 23.50
N VAL A 66 1.60 30.65 23.48
CA VAL A 66 0.40 30.34 22.68
C VAL A 66 0.75 30.05 21.21
N SER A 67 1.65 30.83 20.62
CA SER A 67 2.05 30.65 19.23
C SER A 67 2.75 29.30 18.98
N ASN A 68 3.47 28.77 19.98
CA ASN A 68 4.10 27.46 19.88
C ASN A 68 3.07 26.33 19.99
N LEU A 69 2.13 26.47 20.93
CA LEU A 69 1.02 25.52 21.09
C LEU A 69 0.20 25.42 19.80
N VAL A 70 -0.25 26.56 19.27
CA VAL A 70 -1.08 26.60 18.06
C VAL A 70 -0.33 25.99 16.87
N ARG A 71 0.96 26.29 16.71
CA ARG A 71 1.77 25.68 15.65
C ARG A 71 1.82 24.17 15.77
N ASN A 72 2.16 23.65 16.96
CA ASN A 72 2.28 22.22 17.18
C ASN A 72 0.95 21.50 16.97
N VAL A 73 -0.15 22.05 17.49
CA VAL A 73 -1.49 21.45 17.32
C VAL A 73 -1.91 21.45 15.86
N LEU A 74 -1.68 22.53 15.12
CA LEU A 74 -1.99 22.57 13.69
C LEU A 74 -1.12 21.57 12.92
N ASP A 75 0.18 21.51 13.20
CA ASP A 75 1.11 20.58 12.57
C ASP A 75 0.72 19.12 12.81
N GLU A 76 0.34 18.79 14.05
CA GLU A 76 -0.13 17.46 14.43
C GLU A 76 -1.49 17.13 13.80
N ALA A 77 -2.42 18.08 13.75
CA ALA A 77 -3.72 17.89 13.10
C ALA A 77 -3.57 17.65 11.59
N PHE A 78 -2.70 18.40 10.90
CA PHE A 78 -2.44 18.18 9.48
C PHE A 78 -1.72 16.86 9.23
N SER A 79 -0.70 16.53 10.04
CA SER A 79 0.02 15.26 9.94
C SER A 79 -0.91 14.06 10.12
N ALA A 80 -1.87 14.15 11.05
CA ALA A 80 -2.88 13.12 11.25
C ALA A 80 -3.76 12.92 10.01
N VAL A 81 -4.25 14.02 9.40
CA VAL A 81 -5.09 13.98 8.19
C VAL A 81 -4.32 13.42 6.99
N GLU A 82 -3.06 13.82 6.81
CA GLU A 82 -2.19 13.31 5.75
C GLU A 82 -1.99 11.79 5.91
N SER A 83 -1.67 11.32 7.12
CA SER A 83 -1.49 9.89 7.38
C SER A 83 -2.75 9.06 7.08
N VAL A 84 -3.94 9.57 7.39
CA VAL A 84 -5.20 8.87 7.09
C VAL A 84 -5.44 8.81 5.58
N SER A 85 -5.14 9.91 4.89
CA SER A 85 -5.31 10.01 3.43
C SER A 85 -4.38 9.04 2.69
N ASP A 86 -3.13 8.93 3.13
CA ASP A 86 -2.16 7.97 2.57
C ASP A 86 -2.60 6.52 2.80
N ASN A 87 -3.06 6.19 4.00
CA ASN A 87 -3.57 4.85 4.32
C ASN A 87 -4.82 4.46 3.50
N VAL A 88 -5.70 5.42 3.21
CA VAL A 88 -6.86 5.20 2.35
C VAL A 88 -6.43 5.01 0.89
N GLY A 89 -5.44 5.78 0.42
CA GLY A 89 -4.82 5.60 -0.89
C GLY A 89 -4.30 4.18 -1.07
N ASP A 90 -3.47 3.72 -0.13
CA ASP A 90 -2.91 2.36 -0.13
C ASP A 90 -4.00 1.27 -0.14
N LEU A 91 -5.08 1.48 0.63
CA LEU A 91 -6.19 0.51 0.69
C LEU A 91 -6.96 0.43 -0.64
N VAL A 92 -7.19 1.57 -1.29
CA VAL A 92 -7.85 1.61 -2.60
C VAL A 92 -6.98 0.94 -3.65
N GLU A 93 -5.68 1.23 -3.66
CA GLU A 93 -4.71 0.59 -4.56
C GLU A 93 -4.70 -0.94 -4.36
N ASP A 94 -4.64 -1.42 -3.11
CA ASP A 94 -4.72 -2.85 -2.77
C ASP A 94 -5.99 -3.53 -3.34
N ILE A 95 -7.14 -2.85 -3.24
CA ILE A 95 -8.43 -3.37 -3.72
C ILE A 95 -8.44 -3.43 -5.25
N VAL A 96 -7.96 -2.39 -5.93
CA VAL A 96 -7.86 -2.35 -7.38
C VAL A 96 -6.94 -3.47 -7.87
N ASP A 97 -5.79 -3.62 -7.24
CA ASP A 97 -4.80 -4.65 -7.54
C ASP A 97 -5.38 -6.08 -7.38
N GLU A 98 -6.14 -6.33 -6.31
CA GLU A 98 -6.79 -7.61 -6.10
C GLU A 98 -7.91 -7.86 -7.14
N ALA A 99 -8.68 -6.82 -7.49
CA ALA A 99 -9.71 -6.90 -8.52
C ALA A 99 -9.09 -7.23 -9.89
N GLU A 100 -7.99 -6.59 -10.26
CA GLU A 100 -7.26 -6.90 -11.49
C GLU A 100 -6.73 -8.33 -11.51
N ARG A 101 -6.17 -8.81 -10.39
CA ARG A 101 -5.70 -10.20 -10.25
C ARG A 101 -6.85 -11.19 -10.37
N ALA A 102 -8.01 -10.91 -9.77
CA ALA A 102 -9.21 -11.73 -9.89
C ALA A 102 -9.72 -11.77 -11.33
N GLN A 103 -9.81 -10.62 -12.00
CA GLN A 103 -10.18 -10.54 -13.42
C GLN A 103 -9.21 -11.30 -14.32
N LYS A 104 -7.90 -11.23 -14.06
CA LYS A 104 -6.88 -11.97 -14.81
C LYS A 104 -7.03 -13.48 -14.61
N ARG A 105 -7.37 -13.95 -13.40
CA ARG A 105 -7.69 -15.36 -13.12
C ARG A 105 -8.95 -15.81 -13.88
N MET A 106 -10.02 -15.00 -13.86
CA MET A 106 -11.24 -15.30 -14.61
C MET A 106 -11.00 -15.34 -16.12
N ARG A 107 -10.21 -14.41 -16.67
CA ARG A 107 -9.79 -14.42 -18.09
C ARG A 107 -8.99 -15.68 -18.44
N ARG A 108 -8.07 -16.12 -17.58
CA ARG A 108 -7.33 -17.38 -17.78
C ARG A 108 -8.25 -18.60 -17.74
N ARG A 109 -9.17 -18.68 -16.77
CA ARG A 109 -10.18 -19.76 -16.69
C ARG A 109 -11.10 -19.78 -17.92
N ARG A 110 -11.54 -18.63 -18.41
CA ARG A 110 -12.32 -18.53 -19.66
C ARG A 110 -11.51 -19.00 -20.87
N ARG A 111 -10.23 -18.64 -20.98
CA ARG A 111 -9.34 -19.12 -22.05
C ARG A 111 -9.10 -20.64 -21.98
N HIS A 112 -8.88 -21.19 -20.78
CA HIS A 112 -8.74 -22.64 -20.58
C HIS A 112 -10.04 -23.39 -20.90
N ARG A 113 -11.21 -22.85 -20.52
CA ARG A 113 -12.52 -23.41 -20.94
C ARG A 113 -12.69 -23.36 -22.46
N HIS A 114 -12.26 -22.28 -23.14
CA HIS A 114 -12.31 -22.17 -24.60
C HIS A 114 -11.32 -23.12 -25.31
N ALA A 115 -10.14 -23.32 -24.74
CA ALA A 115 -9.14 -24.26 -25.26
C ALA A 115 -9.56 -25.73 -25.03
N ALA A 116 -10.16 -26.05 -23.88
CA ALA A 116 -10.74 -27.37 -23.60
C ALA A 116 -11.94 -27.66 -24.51
N ARG A 117 -12.73 -26.65 -24.88
CA ARG A 117 -13.77 -26.76 -25.92
C ARG A 117 -13.22 -27.03 -27.31
N HIS A 118 -11.97 -26.70 -27.60
CA HIS A 118 -11.32 -26.97 -28.90
C HIS A 118 -10.68 -28.37 -29.01
N HIS A 119 -10.66 -29.15 -27.91
CA HIS A 119 -10.17 -30.53 -27.91
C HIS A 119 -11.28 -31.59 -27.85
N ARG A 120 -12.55 -31.18 -27.70
CA ARG A 120 -13.67 -31.94 -28.26
C ARG A 120 -13.80 -31.52 -29.71
N ARG A 121 -13.56 -32.44 -30.64
CA ARG A 121 -14.13 -32.36 -31.99
C ARG A 121 -15.60 -31.93 -31.84
N PRO A 122 -16.11 -30.95 -32.60
CA PRO A 122 -17.56 -30.88 -32.75
C PRO A 122 -17.96 -32.23 -33.35
N VAL A 123 -18.85 -32.95 -32.66
CA VAL A 123 -19.64 -33.99 -33.32
C VAL A 123 -20.40 -33.25 -34.41
N SER A 124 -20.14 -33.61 -35.66
CA SER A 124 -20.82 -33.07 -36.83
C SER A 124 -22.33 -33.34 -36.71
N GLU A 125 -23.14 -32.50 -37.36
CA GLU A 125 -24.62 -32.51 -37.36
C GLU A 125 -25.28 -33.81 -37.88
N GLU A 126 -24.54 -34.91 -38.03
CA GLU A 126 -25.02 -36.18 -38.57
C GLU A 126 -25.38 -37.25 -37.51
N GLU A 127 -25.05 -37.04 -36.23
CA GLU A 127 -25.36 -38.01 -35.15
C GLU A 127 -26.50 -37.51 -34.23
N ALA A 128 -27.46 -36.78 -34.78
CA ALA A 128 -28.65 -36.29 -34.06
C ALA A 128 -29.80 -37.32 -33.99
N THR A 129 -29.59 -38.56 -34.42
CA THR A 129 -30.62 -39.60 -34.46
C THR A 129 -30.16 -40.82 -33.69
N ASP A 130 -30.36 -40.83 -32.36
CA ASP A 130 -30.62 -42.06 -31.57
C ASP A 130 -30.88 -41.81 -30.06
N LEU A 131 -31.37 -40.64 -29.66
CA LEU A 131 -31.64 -40.32 -28.24
C LEU A 131 -33.04 -40.74 -27.72
N GLU A 132 -33.86 -41.39 -28.54
CA GLU A 132 -35.19 -41.89 -28.12
C GLU A 132 -35.21 -43.38 -27.71
N SER A 133 -34.05 -44.06 -27.71
CA SER A 133 -33.99 -45.51 -27.49
C SER A 133 -33.18 -45.96 -26.26
N MET A 134 -32.72 -45.05 -25.40
CA MET A 134 -31.85 -45.39 -24.25
C MET A 134 -32.66 -45.69 -22.98
N GLU A 135 -32.37 -46.85 -22.38
CA GLU A 135 -33.01 -47.38 -21.17
C GLU A 135 -32.73 -46.48 -19.94
N PRO A 136 -33.62 -46.44 -18.93
CA PRO A 136 -33.53 -45.53 -17.78
C PRO A 136 -32.25 -45.64 -16.95
N GLU A 137 -31.46 -46.70 -17.12
CA GLU A 137 -30.21 -46.99 -16.41
C GLU A 137 -29.09 -45.99 -16.77
N GLU A 138 -29.04 -45.52 -18.02
CA GLU A 138 -27.98 -44.63 -18.53
C GLU A 138 -28.18 -43.16 -18.12
N ARG A 139 -29.37 -42.81 -17.59
CA ARG A 139 -29.63 -41.48 -17.00
C ARG A 139 -29.11 -41.36 -15.57
N GLU A 140 -29.10 -42.45 -14.81
CA GLU A 140 -28.57 -42.45 -13.43
C GLU A 140 -27.05 -42.23 -13.41
N ASP A 141 -26.33 -42.72 -14.41
CA ASP A 141 -24.88 -42.55 -14.53
C ASP A 141 -24.48 -41.07 -14.75
N ILE A 142 -25.25 -40.33 -15.55
CA ILE A 142 -24.99 -38.91 -15.82
C ILE A 142 -25.32 -38.05 -14.59
N GLU A 143 -26.40 -38.36 -13.88
CA GLU A 143 -26.74 -37.66 -12.62
C GLU A 143 -25.77 -38.01 -11.48
N ALA A 144 -25.18 -39.21 -11.48
CA ALA A 144 -24.12 -39.60 -10.56
C ALA A 144 -22.81 -38.83 -10.83
N GLU A 145 -22.41 -38.67 -12.09
CA GLU A 145 -21.23 -37.88 -12.47
C GLU A 145 -21.34 -36.39 -12.08
N ILE A 146 -22.54 -35.81 -12.15
CA ILE A 146 -22.79 -34.42 -11.71
C ILE A 146 -22.70 -34.31 -10.17
N ARG A 147 -23.25 -35.28 -9.45
CA ARG A 147 -23.23 -35.34 -7.98
C ARG A 147 -21.80 -35.51 -7.43
N GLU A 148 -20.96 -36.26 -8.14
CA GLU A 148 -19.55 -36.49 -7.80
C GLU A 148 -18.68 -35.25 -8.10
N ALA A 149 -19.05 -34.45 -9.10
CA ALA A 149 -18.39 -33.17 -9.41
C ALA A 149 -18.78 -32.02 -8.45
N GLU A 150 -19.94 -32.09 -7.81
CA GLU A 150 -20.36 -31.14 -6.75
C GLU A 150 -19.78 -31.47 -5.38
N ALA A 151 -19.15 -32.64 -5.20
CA ALA A 151 -18.36 -32.99 -4.04
C ALA A 151 -16.96 -32.33 -4.08
N GLU A 152 -16.89 -31.00 -4.16
CA GLU A 152 -15.68 -30.31 -3.73
C GLU A 152 -15.46 -30.64 -2.25
N PRO A 153 -14.27 -31.11 -1.83
CA PRO A 153 -14.03 -31.40 -0.43
C PRO A 153 -14.18 -30.10 0.33
N THR A 154 -15.19 -30.02 1.18
CA THR A 154 -15.26 -29.09 2.30
C THR A 154 -14.01 -29.33 3.14
N ARG A 155 -12.91 -28.68 2.75
CA ARG A 155 -11.64 -28.76 3.47
C ARG A 155 -11.90 -28.20 4.85
N GLU A 156 -12.04 -29.10 5.81
CA GLU A 156 -12.12 -28.78 7.23
C GLU A 156 -10.95 -27.86 7.57
N ARG A 157 -11.28 -26.68 8.07
CA ARG A 157 -10.28 -25.66 8.37
C ARG A 157 -9.44 -26.12 9.55
N PRO A 158 -8.10 -26.04 9.48
CA PRO A 158 -7.27 -26.38 10.61
C PRO A 158 -7.53 -25.43 11.79
N GLU A 159 -7.67 -26.00 12.99
CA GLU A 159 -7.77 -25.26 14.24
C GLU A 159 -6.37 -24.98 14.82
N PHE A 160 -6.26 -23.88 15.59
CA PHE A 160 -5.01 -23.43 16.20
C PHE A 160 -5.21 -23.18 17.70
N PRO A 161 -5.38 -24.25 18.52
CA PRO A 161 -5.81 -24.14 19.92
C PRO A 161 -4.78 -23.43 20.83
N ASP A 162 -3.52 -23.41 20.42
CA ASP A 162 -2.41 -22.74 21.12
C ASP A 162 -2.32 -21.23 20.81
N VAL A 163 -3.03 -20.77 19.78
CA VAL A 163 -2.98 -19.38 19.30
C VAL A 163 -4.11 -18.57 19.94
N VAL A 164 -3.73 -17.63 20.81
CA VAL A 164 -4.68 -16.72 21.50
C VAL A 164 -5.08 -15.53 20.65
N GLY A 165 -4.30 -15.21 19.60
CA GLY A 165 -4.57 -14.06 18.74
C GLY A 165 -3.62 -13.99 17.56
N TRP A 166 -3.87 -13.01 16.68
CA TRP A 166 -3.13 -12.83 15.44
C TRP A 166 -2.54 -11.43 15.36
N GLN A 167 -1.22 -11.34 15.13
CA GLN A 167 -0.53 -10.06 15.00
C GLN A 167 -0.13 -9.81 13.54
N PRO A 168 -0.45 -8.64 12.96
CA PRO A 168 0.01 -8.29 11.62
C PRO A 168 1.52 -8.02 11.61
N LEU A 169 2.21 -8.58 10.62
CA LEU A 169 3.62 -8.28 10.35
C LEU A 169 3.93 -8.30 8.86
N LEU A 170 5.05 -7.67 8.49
CA LEU A 170 5.64 -7.76 7.15
C LEU A 170 6.65 -8.90 7.11
N LEU A 171 6.44 -9.84 6.19
CA LEU A 171 7.33 -11.00 6.06
C LEU A 171 8.69 -10.59 5.46
N ASN A 172 9.79 -10.92 6.14
CA ASN A 172 11.13 -10.78 5.55
C ASN A 172 11.61 -12.05 4.82
N ARG A 173 10.88 -13.16 4.98
CA ARG A 173 11.15 -14.45 4.30
C ARG A 173 9.85 -15.00 3.75
N GLU A 174 9.97 -15.84 2.73
CA GLU A 174 8.82 -16.58 2.21
C GLU A 174 8.29 -17.55 3.27
N GLN A 175 6.98 -17.66 3.38
CA GLN A 175 6.28 -18.50 4.36
C GLN A 175 5.05 -19.14 3.70
N THR A 176 4.49 -20.17 4.32
CA THR A 176 3.27 -20.82 3.83
C THR A 176 2.12 -20.55 4.78
N CYS A 177 0.95 -20.20 4.23
CA CYS A 177 -0.25 -20.03 5.02
C CYS A 177 -0.65 -21.36 5.68
N ALA A 178 -0.78 -21.37 7.00
CA ALA A 178 -1.12 -22.56 7.77
C ALA A 178 -2.56 -23.07 7.54
N ASP A 179 -3.42 -22.27 6.89
CA ASP A 179 -4.81 -22.61 6.59
C ASP A 179 -4.97 -23.08 5.14
N CYS A 180 -4.79 -22.17 4.17
CA CYS A 180 -5.00 -22.50 2.75
C CYS A 180 -3.77 -23.08 2.02
N GLY A 181 -2.61 -23.19 2.68
CA GLY A 181 -1.38 -23.70 2.08
C GLY A 181 -0.74 -22.78 1.02
N ARG A 182 -1.24 -21.55 0.86
CA ARG A 182 -0.71 -20.59 -0.12
C ARG A 182 0.67 -20.08 0.30
N GLU A 183 1.60 -20.00 -0.65
CA GLU A 183 2.89 -19.33 -0.48
C GLU A 183 2.72 -17.81 -0.33
N LEU A 184 3.34 -17.26 0.71
CA LEU A 184 3.38 -15.86 1.08
C LEU A 184 4.81 -15.35 0.84
N ARG A 185 4.95 -14.38 -0.06
CA ARG A 185 6.26 -13.88 -0.47
C ARG A 185 6.82 -12.91 0.57
N ARG A 186 8.14 -12.72 0.54
CA ARG A 186 8.79 -11.59 1.23
C ARG A 186 8.12 -10.27 0.85
N GLY A 187 7.96 -9.37 1.82
CA GLY A 187 7.27 -8.09 1.71
C GLY A 187 5.74 -8.18 1.86
N THR A 188 5.17 -9.39 1.89
CA THR A 188 3.72 -9.55 2.06
C THR A 188 3.33 -9.31 3.53
N ARG A 189 2.24 -8.55 3.75
CA ARG A 189 1.60 -8.49 5.07
C ARG A 189 0.94 -9.83 5.39
N ALA A 190 1.34 -10.44 6.49
CA ALA A 190 0.78 -11.69 6.98
C ALA A 190 0.52 -11.59 8.48
N PHE A 191 -0.17 -12.59 9.02
CA PHE A 191 -0.57 -12.61 10.42
C PHE A 191 0.10 -13.78 11.12
N VAL A 192 0.86 -13.51 12.18
CA VAL A 192 1.53 -14.54 12.98
C VAL A 192 0.71 -14.83 14.23
N GLY A 193 0.67 -16.09 14.64
CA GLY A 193 -0.03 -16.50 15.85
C GLY A 193 0.69 -16.03 17.11
N LEU A 194 -0.04 -15.42 18.04
CA LEU A 194 0.38 -15.14 19.40
C LEU A 194 -0.01 -16.31 20.29
N THR A 195 0.91 -16.80 21.12
CA THR A 195 0.70 -17.89 22.07
C THR A 195 1.13 -17.42 23.47
N ALA A 196 0.82 -18.20 24.51
CA ALA A 196 1.27 -17.91 25.87
C ALA A 196 2.80 -17.89 26.01
N ALA A 197 3.54 -18.60 25.15
CA ALA A 197 5.00 -18.63 25.14
C ALA A 197 5.64 -17.58 24.21
N GLY A 198 4.84 -16.77 23.49
CA GLY A 198 5.31 -15.78 22.52
C GLY A 198 4.78 -16.03 21.11
N LEU A 199 5.52 -15.60 20.09
CA LEU A 199 5.14 -15.74 18.68
C LEU A 199 5.29 -17.19 18.20
N SER A 200 4.26 -17.73 17.54
CA SER A 200 4.31 -19.04 16.90
C SER A 200 4.93 -18.97 15.50
N GLN A 201 5.24 -20.12 14.92
CA GLN A 201 5.63 -20.24 13.51
C GLN A 201 4.42 -20.26 12.56
N LYS A 202 3.19 -20.31 13.10
CA LYS A 202 1.97 -20.37 12.29
C LYS A 202 1.71 -18.99 11.72
N THR A 203 1.69 -18.92 10.39
CA THR A 203 1.43 -17.68 9.64
C THR A 203 0.17 -17.85 8.80
N LEU A 204 -0.71 -16.85 8.80
CA LEU A 204 -1.92 -16.81 7.98
C LEU A 204 -1.88 -15.64 6.99
N CYS A 205 -2.52 -15.85 5.85
CA CYS A 205 -2.76 -14.77 4.89
C CYS A 205 -3.96 -13.92 5.31
N ARG A 206 -4.05 -12.69 4.78
CA ARG A 206 -5.14 -11.75 5.04
C ARG A 206 -6.53 -12.35 4.82
N ALA A 207 -6.71 -13.16 3.78
CA ALA A 207 -8.00 -13.80 3.49
C ALA A 207 -8.40 -14.85 4.55
N CYS A 208 -7.43 -15.63 5.04
CA CYS A 208 -7.69 -16.68 6.04
C CYS A 208 -7.95 -16.10 7.42
N VAL A 209 -7.25 -15.03 7.82
CA VAL A 209 -7.52 -14.39 9.12
C VAL A 209 -8.88 -13.67 9.11
N ASN A 210 -9.21 -12.95 8.03
CA ASN A 210 -10.47 -12.19 7.93
C ASN A 210 -11.71 -13.08 7.87
N SER A 211 -11.56 -14.33 7.41
CA SER A 211 -12.67 -15.28 7.35
C SER A 211 -12.83 -16.09 8.63
N ARG A 212 -12.07 -15.79 9.69
CA ARG A 212 -12.15 -16.41 11.02
C ARG A 212 -12.71 -15.46 12.09
N GLY A 213 -12.96 -14.19 11.75
CA GLY A 213 -13.59 -13.19 12.61
C GLY A 213 -15.06 -12.97 12.30
#